data_AF-D5GL38-F1
#
_entry.id   AF-D5GL38-F1
#
_cell.length_a   1.000
_cell.length_b   1.000
_cell.length_c   1.000
_cell.angle_alpha   90.00
_cell.angle_beta   90.00
_cell.angle_gamma   90.00
#
_symmetry.space_group_name_H-M   'P 1'
#
loop_
_entity.id
_entity.type
_entity.pdbx_description
1 polymer ?
#
loop_
_entity_poly.entity_id
_entity_poly.type
_entity_poly.pdbx_seq_one_letter_code
_entity_poly.pdbx_strand_id
1 'polypeptide(L)'
;MELLKFLLHILQSFGLLGRGGNDLNQEILDAGGLLPDLSGVAGANALIPSTGFKCPNYSPRGIKEDLISCNTPDNRSCWFKPNKWWAPRGYDINTDYEFSWPDGTHREYWLEVTDGKTAPDGYVKTKAKLVNGTYPGPLIEACWGDQLTIHLMV
;
A
#
# COMPACT_ATOMS: atom_id res chain seq x y z
N MET A 1 20.35 -32.67 22.76
CA MET A 1 19.40 -31.71 23.37
C MET A 1 19.41 -30.32 22.70
N GLU A 2 20.39 -29.96 21.86
CA GLU A 2 20.46 -28.62 21.23
C GLU A 2 19.79 -28.52 19.84
N LEU A 3 19.69 -29.63 19.10
CA LEU A 3 18.97 -29.67 17.81
C LEU A 3 17.45 -29.45 17.96
N LEU A 4 16.86 -29.93 19.05
CA LEU A 4 15.43 -29.78 19.31
C LEU A 4 15.06 -28.34 19.69
N LYS A 5 15.97 -27.62 20.37
CA LYS A 5 15.81 -26.20 20.70
C LYS A 5 15.95 -25.33 19.45
N PHE A 6 16.90 -25.64 18.57
CA PHE A 6 17.09 -24.94 17.30
C PHE A 6 15.88 -25.10 16.38
N LEU A 7 15.32 -26.32 16.29
CA LEU A 7 14.09 -26.56 15.51
C LEU A 7 12.87 -25.82 16.09
N LEU A 8 12.74 -25.75 17.42
CA LEU A 8 11.65 -25.02 18.07
C LEU A 8 11.70 -23.52 17.77
N HIS A 9 12.91 -22.93 17.76
CA HIS A 9 13.09 -21.51 17.46
C HIS A 9 12.77 -21.19 16.00
N ILE A 10 13.10 -22.07 15.05
CA ILE A 10 12.75 -21.90 13.62
C ILE A 10 11.24 -21.98 13.42
N LEU A 11 10.56 -22.92 14.09
CA LEU A 11 9.11 -23.06 13.97
C LEU A 11 8.34 -21.86 14.55
N GLN A 12 8.86 -21.24 15.62
CA GLN A 12 8.27 -20.04 16.23
C GLN A 12 8.54 -18.75 15.44
N SER A 13 9.68 -18.67 14.73
CA SER A 13 10.05 -17.48 13.95
C SER A 13 9.48 -17.45 12.53
N PHE A 14 9.14 -18.61 11.95
CA PHE A 14 8.60 -18.71 10.58
C PHE A 14 7.13 -19.14 10.48
N GLY A 15 6.41 -19.28 11.60
CA GLY A 15 4.95 -19.51 11.58
C GLY A 15 4.50 -20.78 10.83
N LEU A 16 5.34 -21.82 10.78
CA LEU A 16 5.10 -23.03 9.98
C LEU A 16 4.17 -24.08 10.63
N LEU A 17 3.30 -23.68 11.56
CA LEU A 17 2.19 -24.54 11.99
C LEU A 17 1.01 -24.35 11.04
N GLY A 18 1.10 -24.98 9.87
CA GLY A 18 -0.04 -25.17 8.98
C GLY A 18 -1.07 -26.08 9.63
N ARG A 19 -2.11 -25.50 10.25
CA ARG A 19 -3.31 -26.23 10.66
C ARG A 19 -4.27 -26.25 9.47
N GLY A 20 -4.47 -27.42 8.89
CA GLY A 20 -5.46 -27.65 7.84
C GLY A 20 -6.86 -27.21 8.26
N GLY A 21 -7.44 -26.31 7.48
CA GLY A 21 -8.80 -25.79 7.63
C GLY A 21 -9.06 -24.76 6.54
N ASN A 22 -10.18 -24.88 5.84
CA ASN A 22 -10.58 -24.07 4.68
C ASN A 22 -10.99 -22.64 5.07
N ASP A 23 -10.11 -21.91 5.71
CA ASP A 23 -10.38 -20.56 6.19
C ASP A 23 -9.17 -19.68 5.88
N LEU A 24 -9.10 -19.20 4.63
CA LEU A 24 -8.15 -18.15 4.22
C LEU A 24 -8.67 -16.78 4.71
N ASN A 25 -8.96 -16.69 6.00
CA ASN A 25 -8.85 -15.42 6.68
C ASN A 25 -7.35 -15.24 6.89
N GLN A 26 -6.69 -14.54 5.96
CA GLN A 26 -5.39 -13.98 6.24
C GLN A 26 -5.60 -13.08 7.46
N GLU A 27 -5.30 -13.60 8.66
CA GLU A 27 -5.08 -12.77 9.82
C GLU A 27 -3.98 -11.82 9.35
N ILE A 28 -4.36 -10.57 9.03
CA ILE A 28 -3.43 -9.47 9.16
C ILE A 28 -2.88 -9.70 10.56
N LEU A 29 -1.58 -9.95 10.67
CA LEU A 29 -0.90 -10.05 11.95
C LEU A 29 -1.22 -8.73 12.66
N ASP A 30 -2.30 -8.74 13.44
CA ASP A 30 -2.62 -7.69 14.36
C ASP A 30 -1.49 -7.80 15.36
N ALA A 31 -0.52 -6.91 15.22
CA ALA A 31 0.66 -6.82 16.05
C ALA A 31 0.25 -6.30 17.42
N GLY A 32 -0.71 -6.99 18.04
CA GLY A 32 -1.26 -6.74 19.36
C GLY A 32 -0.11 -6.70 20.35
N GLY A 33 0.28 -5.48 20.69
CA GLY A 33 1.14 -5.17 21.81
C GLY A 33 2.63 -5.51 21.68
N LEU A 34 3.14 -5.91 20.51
CA LEU A 34 4.59 -6.12 20.30
C LEU A 34 5.26 -5.05 19.45
N LEU A 35 4.50 -4.09 18.92
CA LEU A 35 5.10 -2.87 18.40
C LEU A 35 5.41 -1.97 19.61
N PRO A 36 6.68 -1.59 19.85
CA PRO A 36 6.93 -0.47 20.75
C PRO A 36 6.10 0.71 20.27
N ASP A 37 5.49 1.44 21.19
CA ASP A 37 4.86 2.73 20.89
C ASP A 37 5.80 3.52 19.96
N LEU A 38 5.43 3.65 18.68
CA LEU A 38 6.26 4.24 17.62
C LEU A 38 6.24 5.76 17.71
N SER A 39 6.15 6.30 18.92
CA SER A 39 6.26 7.73 19.21
C SER A 39 7.67 8.28 18.93
N GLY A 40 8.65 7.43 18.57
CA GLY A 40 10.02 7.84 18.25
C GLY A 40 10.63 7.34 16.94
N VAL A 41 9.92 6.57 16.10
CA VAL A 41 10.47 6.11 14.80
C VAL A 41 9.83 6.92 13.67
N ALA A 42 10.56 7.92 13.20
CA ALA A 42 10.25 8.74 12.03
C ALA A 42 10.26 7.88 10.74
N GLY A 43 9.24 7.03 10.57
CA GLY A 43 9.11 6.07 9.47
C GLY A 43 7.90 5.14 9.54
N ALA A 44 7.17 5.07 10.67
CA ALA A 44 5.98 4.22 10.81
C ALA A 44 4.84 4.56 9.83
N ASN A 45 4.76 5.82 9.39
CA ASN A 45 3.70 6.31 8.53
C ASN A 45 3.80 5.81 7.07
N ALA A 46 4.93 5.22 6.67
CA ALA A 46 5.12 4.74 5.30
C ALA A 46 4.33 3.45 4.98
N LEU A 47 3.98 2.69 6.02
CA LEU A 47 3.29 1.39 5.88
C LEU A 47 1.81 1.46 6.24
N ILE A 48 1.33 2.63 6.66
CA ILE A 48 -0.04 2.83 7.12
C ILE A 48 -0.75 3.66 6.04
N PRO A 49 -1.74 3.10 5.32
CA PRO A 49 -2.58 3.86 4.40
C PRO A 49 -3.19 5.07 5.11
N SER A 50 -3.34 6.20 4.40
CA SER A 50 -3.92 7.37 5.05
C SER A 50 -5.38 7.11 5.41
N THR A 51 -5.79 7.65 6.56
CA THR A 51 -7.16 7.49 7.04
C THR A 51 -8.11 8.15 6.04
N GLY A 52 -8.90 7.32 5.35
CA GLY A 52 -9.89 7.81 4.38
C GLY A 52 -9.39 7.92 2.95
N PHE A 53 -8.20 7.41 2.61
CA PHE A 53 -7.83 7.24 1.21
C PHE A 53 -8.85 6.33 0.51
N LYS A 54 -9.45 6.84 -0.57
CA LYS A 54 -10.38 6.08 -1.41
C LYS A 54 -10.13 6.41 -2.87
N CYS A 55 -10.22 5.39 -3.70
CA CYS A 55 -10.35 5.58 -5.14
C CYS A 55 -11.74 6.13 -5.44
N PRO A 56 -11.86 7.31 -6.07
CA PRO A 56 -13.17 7.83 -6.45
C PRO A 56 -13.78 6.94 -7.53
N ASN A 57 -15.09 7.07 -7.71
CA ASN A 57 -15.71 6.62 -8.95
C ASN A 57 -15.17 7.51 -10.09
N TYR A 58 -14.81 6.89 -11.21
CA TYR A 58 -14.21 7.61 -12.32
C TYR A 58 -15.25 8.16 -13.29
N SER A 59 -14.95 9.35 -13.80
CA SER A 59 -15.80 10.14 -14.66
C SER A 59 -14.97 10.57 -15.87
N PRO A 60 -14.85 9.71 -16.89
CA PRO A 60 -14.09 10.07 -18.09
C PRO A 60 -14.68 11.36 -18.67
N ARG A 61 -13.85 12.39 -18.86
CA ARG A 61 -14.25 13.68 -19.49
C ARG A 61 -15.25 14.53 -18.68
N GLY A 62 -15.35 14.38 -17.36
CA GLY A 62 -16.15 15.26 -16.50
C GLY A 62 -17.68 15.05 -16.59
N ILE A 63 -18.12 13.89 -17.09
CA ILE A 63 -19.53 13.49 -17.15
C ILE A 63 -19.83 12.53 -15.99
N LYS A 64 -20.74 12.92 -15.07
CA LYS A 64 -21.07 12.26 -13.78
C LYS A 64 -20.77 10.75 -13.70
N GLU A 65 -19.71 10.37 -12.98
CA GLU A 65 -19.40 9.02 -12.45
C GLU A 65 -19.90 7.82 -13.26
N ASP A 66 -19.55 7.72 -14.54
CA ASP A 66 -20.00 6.62 -15.40
C ASP A 66 -19.41 5.25 -15.00
N LEU A 67 -18.31 5.26 -14.23
CA LEU A 67 -17.58 4.08 -13.77
C LEU A 67 -17.54 4.04 -12.23
N ILE A 68 -18.11 2.99 -11.65
CA ILE A 68 -18.13 2.78 -10.20
C ILE A 68 -17.19 1.66 -9.78
N SER A 69 -16.56 1.81 -8.62
CA SER A 69 -15.67 0.77 -8.11
C SER A 69 -16.43 -0.54 -7.88
N CYS A 70 -15.83 -1.65 -8.28
CA CYS A 70 -16.31 -3.00 -8.03
C CYS A 70 -15.27 -3.89 -7.35
N ASN A 71 -14.12 -3.32 -6.99
CA ASN A 71 -13.07 -4.04 -6.27
C ASN A 71 -13.50 -4.30 -4.82
N THR A 72 -13.63 -5.57 -4.47
CA THR A 72 -14.07 -6.01 -3.14
C THR A 72 -13.18 -7.14 -2.65
N PRO A 73 -13.18 -7.48 -1.34
CA PRO A 73 -12.44 -8.64 -0.84
C PRO A 73 -12.75 -9.93 -1.62
N ASP A 74 -14.02 -10.16 -1.97
CA ASP A 74 -14.48 -11.37 -2.68
C ASP A 74 -14.21 -11.32 -4.19
N ASN A 75 -13.98 -10.13 -4.75
CA ASN A 75 -13.68 -9.96 -6.17
C ASN A 75 -12.64 -8.86 -6.38
N ARG A 76 -11.37 -9.26 -6.36
CA ARG A 76 -10.22 -8.40 -6.66
C ARG A 76 -9.90 -8.32 -8.15
N SER A 77 -10.51 -9.16 -8.98
CA SER A 77 -10.35 -9.13 -10.44
C SER A 77 -11.07 -7.93 -11.06
N CYS A 78 -12.15 -7.46 -10.45
CA CYS A 78 -12.88 -6.27 -10.90
C CYS A 78 -12.23 -4.99 -10.33
N TRP A 79 -12.09 -3.95 -11.15
CA TRP A 79 -11.62 -2.64 -10.72
C TRP A 79 -12.74 -1.60 -10.79
N PHE A 80 -13.25 -1.33 -12.00
CA PHE A 80 -14.44 -0.50 -12.23
C PHE A 80 -15.44 -1.17 -13.15
N LYS A 81 -16.72 -0.86 -12.96
CA LYS A 81 -17.81 -1.28 -13.84
C LYS A 81 -18.66 -0.09 -14.28
N PRO A 82 -19.26 -0.16 -15.49
CA PRO A 82 -20.24 0.83 -15.91
C PRO A 82 -21.44 0.85 -14.95
N ASN A 83 -21.88 2.04 -14.55
CA ASN A 83 -23.11 2.20 -13.76
C ASN A 83 -24.37 2.44 -14.62
N LYS A 84 -24.19 2.64 -15.94
CA LYS A 84 -25.22 2.87 -16.95
C LYS A 84 -24.90 2.08 -18.21
N TRP A 85 -25.91 1.74 -19.01
CA TRP A 85 -25.70 0.93 -20.23
C TRP A 85 -24.85 1.66 -21.29
N TRP A 86 -24.92 3.00 -21.33
CA TRP A 86 -24.17 3.82 -22.28
C TRP A 86 -22.74 4.11 -21.81
N ALA A 87 -22.38 3.72 -20.58
CA ALA A 87 -21.10 4.05 -19.98
C ALA A 87 -19.97 3.31 -20.69
N PRO A 88 -18.74 3.86 -20.67
CA PRO A 88 -17.58 3.17 -21.23
C PRO A 88 -17.39 1.80 -20.57
N ARG A 89 -16.64 0.94 -21.25
CA ARG A 89 -16.28 -0.38 -20.71
C ARG A 89 -15.59 -0.20 -19.35
N GLY A 90 -15.91 -1.11 -18.43
CA GLY A 90 -15.23 -1.20 -17.14
C GLY A 90 -13.76 -1.64 -17.29
N TYR A 91 -13.07 -1.66 -16.15
CA TYR A 91 -11.68 -2.06 -16.03
C TYR A 91 -11.58 -3.24 -15.06
N ASP A 92 -10.75 -4.20 -15.40
CA ASP A 92 -10.54 -5.43 -14.64
C ASP A 92 -9.10 -5.94 -14.82
N ILE A 93 -8.79 -7.08 -14.20
CA ILE A 93 -7.46 -7.71 -14.25
C ILE A 93 -7.01 -8.14 -15.66
N ASN A 94 -7.95 -8.28 -16.60
CA ASN A 94 -7.65 -8.68 -17.98
C ASN A 94 -7.54 -7.46 -18.91
N THR A 95 -7.74 -6.26 -18.40
CA THR A 95 -7.58 -5.05 -19.17
C THR A 95 -6.11 -4.86 -19.52
N ASP A 96 -5.83 -4.64 -20.80
CA ASP A 96 -4.49 -4.33 -21.27
C ASP A 96 -4.09 -2.92 -20.80
N TYR A 97 -3.41 -2.88 -19.65
CA TYR A 97 -3.05 -1.65 -18.95
C TYR A 97 -2.00 -0.82 -19.68
N GLU A 98 -1.34 -1.37 -20.71
CA GLU A 98 -0.37 -0.64 -21.53
C GLU A 98 -1.06 0.25 -22.58
N PHE A 99 -2.27 -0.12 -22.98
CA PHE A 99 -3.04 0.60 -24.02
C PHE A 99 -4.37 1.19 -23.51
N SER A 100 -4.83 0.80 -22.32
CA SER A 100 -6.07 1.29 -21.74
C SER A 100 -5.99 1.43 -20.23
N TRP A 101 -6.37 2.61 -19.72
CA TRP A 101 -6.44 2.91 -18.30
C TRP A 101 -7.63 3.82 -18.02
N PRO A 102 -8.17 3.83 -16.79
CA PRO A 102 -9.22 4.77 -16.42
C PRO A 102 -8.65 6.20 -16.37
N ASP A 103 -9.49 7.19 -16.69
CA ASP A 103 -9.15 8.61 -16.53
C ASP A 103 -9.27 8.98 -15.05
N GLY A 104 -8.11 9.07 -14.38
CA GLY A 104 -8.03 9.24 -12.94
C GLY A 104 -8.09 10.68 -12.46
N THR A 105 -7.79 10.86 -11.17
CA THR A 105 -7.71 12.18 -10.52
C THR A 105 -6.27 12.70 -10.51
N HIS A 106 -6.08 14.01 -10.52
CA HIS A 106 -4.77 14.62 -10.32
C HIS A 106 -4.43 14.69 -8.82
N ARG A 107 -3.24 14.24 -8.43
CA ARG A 107 -2.75 14.30 -7.05
C ARG A 107 -1.36 14.93 -7.00
N GLU A 108 -1.16 15.81 -6.04
CA GLU A 108 0.11 16.52 -5.87
C GLU A 108 0.78 16.15 -4.54
N TYR A 109 2.09 15.94 -4.59
CA TYR A 109 2.93 15.59 -3.45
C TYR A 109 4.16 16.49 -3.38
N TRP A 110 4.58 16.86 -2.17
CA TRP A 110 5.81 17.61 -1.91
C TRP A 110 6.77 16.72 -1.11
N LEU A 111 7.93 16.46 -1.70
CA LEU A 111 8.96 15.61 -1.13
C LEU A 111 10.25 16.42 -0.98
N GLU A 112 10.84 16.37 0.20
CA GLU A 112 12.13 16.98 0.53
C GLU A 112 13.16 15.89 0.76
N VAL A 113 14.26 15.92 0.00
CA VAL A 113 15.39 14.99 0.17
C VAL A 113 16.41 15.63 1.08
N THR A 114 16.64 15.04 2.25
CA THR A 114 17.58 15.56 3.25
C THR A 114 18.67 14.56 3.59
N ASP A 115 19.84 15.06 3.99
CA ASP A 115 20.85 14.25 4.67
C ASP A 115 20.46 14.03 6.12
N GLY A 116 20.64 12.80 6.61
CA GLY A 116 20.31 12.47 7.98
C GLY A 116 20.97 11.20 8.49
N LYS A 117 20.50 10.77 9.66
CA LYS A 117 20.90 9.51 10.30
C LYS A 117 19.67 8.63 10.50
N THR A 118 19.82 7.32 10.30
CA THR A 118 18.78 6.34 10.58
C THR A 118 19.40 5.02 11.04
N ALA A 119 18.65 4.21 11.77
CA ALA A 119 19.09 2.91 12.29
C ALA A 119 17.97 1.86 12.20
N PRO A 120 17.47 1.54 10.99
CA PRO A 120 16.31 0.66 10.82
C PRO A 120 16.55 -0.77 11.30
N ASP A 121 17.81 -1.20 11.38
CA ASP A 121 18.27 -2.52 11.86
C ASP A 121 19.00 -2.43 13.22
N GLY A 122 18.94 -1.27 13.89
CA GLY A 122 19.67 -1.02 15.13
C GLY A 122 21.10 -0.50 14.95
N TYR A 123 21.64 -0.41 13.74
CA TYR A 123 22.94 0.20 13.46
C TYR A 123 22.83 1.56 12.78
N VAL A 124 23.54 2.55 13.32
CA VAL A 124 23.43 3.93 12.81
C VAL A 124 24.12 4.09 11.46
N LYS A 125 23.33 4.44 10.45
CA LYS A 125 23.78 4.93 9.16
C LYS A 125 23.90 6.45 9.23
N THR A 126 25.13 6.98 9.21
CA THR A 126 25.42 8.41 9.45
C THR A 126 25.26 9.31 8.23
N LYS A 127 25.09 8.73 7.04
CA LYS A 127 24.99 9.42 5.75
C LYS A 127 23.75 8.94 4.98
N ALA A 128 22.62 8.83 5.68
CA ALA A 128 21.39 8.40 5.05
C ALA A 128 20.80 9.55 4.23
N LYS A 129 20.22 9.21 3.07
CA LYS A 129 19.33 10.12 2.34
C LYS A 129 17.90 9.79 2.76
N LEU A 130 17.21 10.78 3.30
CA LEU A 130 15.87 10.65 3.84
C LEU A 130 14.90 11.45 2.98
N VAL A 131 13.66 10.99 2.88
CA VAL A 131 12.57 11.73 2.23
C VAL A 131 11.64 12.23 3.32
N ASN A 132 11.40 13.54 3.35
CA ASN A 132 10.73 14.26 4.44
C ASN A 132 11.31 13.89 5.82
N GLY A 133 12.63 13.70 5.90
CA GLY A 133 13.34 13.35 7.14
C GLY A 133 13.05 11.94 7.68
N THR A 134 12.37 11.08 6.91
CA THR A 134 11.94 9.74 7.34
C THR A 134 12.57 8.62 6.52
N TYR A 135 12.68 7.44 7.13
CA TYR A 135 12.98 6.19 6.44
C TYR A 135 12.08 5.05 6.98
N PRO A 136 11.27 4.40 6.12
CA PRO A 136 11.00 4.76 4.73
C PRO A 136 10.35 6.15 4.61
N GLY A 137 10.41 6.75 3.41
CA GLY A 137 9.76 8.02 3.13
C GLY A 137 8.23 7.95 3.20
N PRO A 138 7.51 9.08 3.08
CA PRO A 138 6.05 9.11 3.09
C PRO A 138 5.43 8.19 2.05
N LEU A 139 4.30 7.56 2.40
CA LEU A 139 3.50 6.78 1.46
C LEU A 139 2.87 7.70 0.41
N ILE A 140 3.11 7.41 -0.87
CA ILE A 140 2.43 8.07 -1.99
C ILE A 140 1.25 7.18 -2.37
N GLU A 141 0.03 7.69 -2.18
CA GLU A 141 -1.18 6.94 -2.49
C GLU A 141 -1.82 7.44 -3.79
N ALA A 142 -2.11 6.51 -4.68
CA ALA A 142 -2.73 6.79 -5.97
C ALA A 142 -3.61 5.63 -6.37
N CYS A 143 -4.63 5.91 -7.16
CA CYS A 143 -5.44 4.91 -7.79
C CYS A 143 -5.01 4.76 -9.24
N TRP A 144 -5.19 3.56 -9.81
CA TRP A 144 -4.83 3.33 -11.21
C TRP A 144 -5.55 4.33 -12.11
N GLY A 145 -4.78 5.01 -12.97
CA GLY A 145 -5.27 6.08 -13.85
C GLY A 145 -5.01 7.50 -13.33
N ASP A 146 -4.71 7.66 -12.04
CA ASP A 146 -4.43 8.97 -11.46
C ASP A 146 -3.13 9.57 -12.02
N GLN A 147 -3.12 10.90 -12.17
CA GLN A 147 -1.93 11.64 -12.56
C GLN A 147 -1.24 12.20 -11.33
N LEU A 148 0.06 11.99 -11.21
CA LEU A 148 0.86 12.44 -10.07
C LEU A 148 1.79 13.57 -10.47
N THR A 149 1.69 14.70 -9.79
CA THR A 149 2.72 15.74 -9.79
C THR A 149 3.50 15.65 -8.49
N ILE A 150 4.82 15.47 -8.59
CA ILE A 150 5.70 15.36 -7.44
C ILE A 150 6.68 16.54 -7.47
N HIS A 151 6.53 17.43 -6.49
CA HIS A 151 7.42 18.56 -6.27
C HIS A 151 8.58 18.10 -5.40
N LEU A 152 9.79 18.10 -5.96
CA LEU A 152 11.00 17.66 -5.26
C LEU A 152 11.83 18.87 -4.80
N MET A 153 12.19 18.86 -3.52
CA MET A 153 13.13 19.79 -2.90
C MET A 153 14.36 19.01 -2.43
N VAL A 154 15.54 19.63 -2.53
CA VAL A 154 16.83 19.03 -2.16
C VAL A 154 17.65 20.05 -1.39
#